data_AF-A0AAW2UHQ3-F1
#
_entry.id   AF-A0AAW2UHQ3-F1
#
_cell.length_a   1.000
_cell.length_b   1.000
_cell.length_c   1.000
_cell.angle_alpha   90.00
_cell.angle_beta   90.00
_cell.angle_gamma   90.00
#
_symmetry.space_group_name_H-M   'P 1'
#
loop_
_entity.id
_entity.type
_entity.pdbx_description
1 polymer ?
#
loop_
_entity_poly.entity_id
_entity_poly.type
_entity_poly.pdbx_seq_one_letter_code
_entity_poly.pdbx_strand_id
1 'polypeptide(L)'
;MESVRWVLKKLKVALRLWINFKKSSVVFSQNTLGVVCAELAQVLRVRVADKHVKYLGLPAMVGCSKREVFQNLKDRFWKKF
;
A
#
# COMPACT_ATOMS: atom_id res chain seq x y z
N MET A 1 2.90 17.27 9.40
CA MET A 1 2.25 16.15 8.67
C MET A 1 1.00 16.54 7.87
N GLU A 2 0.41 17.71 8.11
CA GLU A 2 -0.77 18.20 7.36
C GLU A 2 -0.54 18.31 5.84
N SER A 3 0.73 18.45 5.44
CA SER A 3 1.17 18.55 4.05
C SER A 3 0.73 17.35 3.19
N VAL A 4 0.74 16.13 3.72
CA VAL A 4 0.35 14.93 2.93
C VAL A 4 -1.12 14.98 2.56
N ARG A 5 -1.98 15.37 3.50
CA ARG A 5 -3.42 15.51 3.26
C ARG A 5 -3.72 16.66 2.28
N TRP A 6 -2.94 17.74 2.35
CA TRP A 6 -3.03 18.84 1.39
C TRP A 6 -2.67 18.40 -0.03
N VAL A 7 -1.59 17.63 -0.20
CA VAL A 7 -1.18 17.09 -1.50
C VAL A 7 -2.28 16.19 -2.09
N LEU A 8 -2.84 15.28 -1.29
CA LEU A 8 -3.92 14.40 -1.75
C LEU A 8 -5.18 15.18 -2.14
N LYS A 9 -5.53 16.24 -1.39
CA LYS A 9 -6.63 17.14 -1.77
C LYS A 9 -6.35 17.85 -3.08
N LYS A 10 -5.13 18.36 -3.30
CA LYS A 10 -4.75 19.04 -4.54
C LYS A 10 -4.82 18.10 -5.74
N LEU A 11 -4.30 16.88 -5.61
CA LEU A 11 -4.40 15.83 -6.63
C LEU A 11 -5.85 15.45 -6.93
N LYS A 12 -6.69 15.32 -5.90
CA LYS A 12 -8.12 15.05 -6.04
C LYS A 12 -8.80 16.07 -6.97
N VAL A 13 -8.52 17.35 -6.76
CA VAL A 13 -9.11 18.44 -7.55
C VAL A 13 -8.52 18.47 -8.96
N ALA A 14 -7.20 18.41 -9.11
CA ALA A 14 -6.53 18.49 -10.40
C ALA A 14 -6.91 17.34 -11.35
N LEU A 15 -6.98 16.11 -10.82
CA LEU A 15 -7.32 14.91 -11.61
C LEU A 15 -8.82 14.58 -11.59
N ARG A 16 -9.62 15.33 -10.82
CA ARG A 16 -11.07 15.08 -10.59
C ARG A 16 -11.35 13.64 -10.13
N LEU A 17 -10.43 13.06 -9.37
CA LEU A 17 -10.55 11.71 -8.84
C LEU A 17 -11.23 11.72 -7.47
N TRP A 18 -11.80 10.59 -7.06
CA TRP A 18 -12.31 10.41 -5.70
C TRP A 18 -11.44 9.41 -4.95
N ILE A 19 -10.90 9.85 -3.81
CA ILE A 19 -10.11 8.98 -2.94
C ILE A 19 -11.04 8.41 -1.87
N ASN A 20 -11.19 7.09 -1.85
CA ASN A 20 -11.97 6.39 -0.83
C ASN A 20 -11.08 5.92 0.32
N PHE A 21 -10.90 6.78 1.31
CA PHE A 21 -10.07 6.49 2.49
C PHE A 21 -10.50 5.23 3.27
N LYS A 22 -11.79 4.86 3.24
CA LYS A 22 -12.28 3.63 3.90
C LYS A 22 -11.81 2.35 3.19
N LYS A 23 -11.63 2.41 1.86
CA LYS A 23 -11.09 1.31 1.04
C LYS A 23 -9.58 1.37 0.89
N SER A 24 -8.97 2.52 1.18
CA SER A 24 -7.52 2.69 1.13
C SER A 24 -6.85 2.12 2.38
N SER A 25 -5.67 1.57 2.18
CA SER A 25 -4.74 1.18 3.24
C SER A 25 -3.35 1.70 2.91
N VAL A 26 -2.53 1.91 3.94
CA VAL A 26 -1.15 2.37 3.77
C VAL A 26 -0.21 1.28 4.25
N VAL A 27 0.84 1.03 3.48
CA VAL A 27 1.93 0.12 3.84
C VAL A 27 3.19 0.97 3.99
N PHE A 28 3.96 0.70 5.04
CA PHE A 28 5.21 1.41 5.33
C PHE A 28 6.42 0.51 5.08
N SER A 29 7.51 1.13 4.63
CA SER A 29 8.80 0.45 4.52
C SER A 29 9.36 0.15 5.92
N GLN A 30 10.35 -0.76 6.00
CA GLN A 30 11.01 -1.09 7.26
C GLN A 30 11.79 0.08 7.86
N ASN A 31 12.20 1.05 7.04
CA ASN A 31 12.99 2.20 7.45
C ASN A 31 12.14 3.35 8.02
N THR A 32 10.83 3.15 8.20
CA THR A 32 9.95 4.19 8.74
C THR A 32 9.75 3.98 10.24
N LEU A 33 10.00 5.02 11.03
CA LEU A 33 9.76 5.03 12.48
C LEU A 33 8.29 4.73 12.81
N GLY A 34 8.04 3.81 13.75
CA GLY A 34 6.70 3.39 14.12
C GLY A 34 5.79 4.55 14.57
N VAL A 35 6.36 5.55 15.26
CA VAL A 35 5.66 6.78 15.67
C VAL A 35 5.15 7.55 14.45
N VAL A 36 6.00 7.71 13.43
CA VAL A 36 5.65 8.40 12.17
C VAL A 36 4.57 7.62 11.41
N CYS A 37 4.65 6.29 11.40
CA CYS A 37 3.63 5.43 10.79
C CYS A 37 2.26 5.61 11.46
N ALA A 38 2.24 5.63 12.80
CA ALA A 38 1.01 5.79 13.58
C ALA A 38 0.39 7.18 13.37
N GLU A 39 1.20 8.24 13.43
CA GLU A 39 0.74 9.61 13.19
C GLU A 39 0.18 9.77 11.76
N LEU A 40 0.86 9.23 10.74
CA LEU A 40 0.38 9.31 9.36
C LEU A 40 -0.93 8.52 9.16
N ALA A 41 -1.04 7.34 9.76
CA ALA A 41 -2.27 6.56 9.71
C ALA A 41 -3.45 7.29 10.37
N GLN A 42 -3.21 7.99 11.47
CA GLN A 42 -4.22 8.78 12.19
C GLN A 42 -4.66 10.01 11.38
N VAL A 43 -3.71 10.76 10.81
CA VAL A 43 -4.00 11.89 9.90
C VAL A 43 -4.77 11.41 8.66
N LEU A 44 -4.36 10.24 8.15
CA LEU A 44 -4.95 9.43 7.09
C LEU A 44 -6.42 9.04 7.33
N ARG A 45 -6.70 8.66 8.58
CA ARG A 45 -7.85 7.82 8.96
C ARG A 45 -7.96 6.56 8.09
N VAL A 46 -6.82 5.96 7.78
CA VAL A 46 -6.69 4.75 6.96
C VAL A 46 -6.09 3.63 7.78
N ARG A 47 -6.41 2.38 7.43
CA ARG A 47 -5.79 1.22 8.09
C ARG A 47 -4.34 1.06 7.63
N VAL A 48 -3.46 0.77 8.57
CA VAL A 48 -2.12 0.28 8.26
C VAL A 48 -2.24 -1.17 7.84
N ALA A 49 -1.86 -1.44 6.60
CA ALA A 49 -1.84 -2.78 6.03
C ALA A 49 -0.52 -3.48 6.35
N ASP A 50 -0.58 -4.78 6.59
CA ASP A 50 0.61 -5.62 6.70
C ASP A 50 1.46 -5.58 5.43
N LYS A 51 2.77 -5.76 5.59
CA LYS A 51 3.73 -5.83 4.47
C LYS A 51 3.44 -7.00 3.52
N HIS A 52 2.68 -7.99 3.98
CA HIS A 52 2.26 -9.17 3.20
C HIS A 52 0.88 -9.05 2.56
N VAL A 53 0.27 -7.85 2.55
CA VAL A 53 -1.04 -7.66 1.92
C VAL A 53 -0.98 -7.97 0.42
N LYS A 54 -1.98 -8.68 -0.07
CA LYS A 54 -2.17 -8.94 -1.49
C LYS A 54 -3.09 -7.87 -2.08
N TYR A 55 -2.69 -7.25 -3.17
CA TYR A 55 -3.54 -6.40 -3.99
C TYR A 55 -3.92 -7.16 -5.26
N LEU A 56 -5.22 -7.34 -5.49
CA LEU A 56 -5.77 -8.11 -6.63
C LEU A 56 -5.17 -9.53 -6.74
N GLY A 57 -4.87 -10.19 -5.61
CA GLY A 57 -4.32 -11.55 -5.55
C GLY A 57 -2.80 -11.66 -5.70
N LEU A 58 -2.13 -10.54 -6.00
CA LEU A 58 -0.67 -10.42 -6.11
C LEU A 58 -0.10 -9.75 -4.85
N PRO A 59 1.15 -10.03 -4.45
CA PRO A 59 1.77 -9.33 -3.33
C PRO A 59 1.83 -7.83 -3.62
N ALA A 60 1.32 -7.00 -2.70
CA ALA A 60 1.30 -5.55 -2.87
C ALA A 60 2.69 -4.92 -2.74
N MET A 61 3.62 -5.61 -2.06
CA MET A 61 5.02 -5.19 -1.93
C MET A 61 5.94 -6.36 -2.27
N VAL A 62 6.91 -6.12 -3.15
CA VAL A 62 7.96 -7.09 -3.51
C VAL A 62 9.29 -6.51 -3.04
N GLY A 63 9.84 -7.09 -1.97
CA GLY A 63 11.13 -6.68 -1.40
C GLY A 63 12.32 -7.23 -2.19
N CYS A 64 13.44 -7.49 -1.50
CA CYS A 64 14.65 -8.06 -2.10
C CYS A 64 14.45 -9.49 -2.65
N SER A 65 13.39 -10.20 -2.24
CA SER A 65 13.08 -11.57 -2.66
C SER A 65 12.26 -11.65 -3.95
N LYS A 66 12.58 -10.83 -4.96
CA LYS A 66 11.90 -10.84 -6.28
C LYS A 66 11.84 -12.26 -6.88
N ARG A 67 12.94 -13.03 -6.78
CA ARG A 67 13.01 -14.40 -7.31
C ARG A 67 11.94 -15.32 -6.69
N GLU A 68 11.79 -15.27 -5.38
CA GLU A 68 10.84 -16.10 -4.64
C GLU A 68 9.39 -15.70 -4.94
N VAL A 69 9.11 -14.40 -5.06
CA VAL A 69 7.79 -13.91 -5.46
C VAL A 69 7.45 -14.37 -6.88
N PHE A 70 8.40 -14.31 -7.81
CA PHE A 70 8.20 -14.77 -9.18
C PHE A 70 8.04 -16.29 -9.28
N GLN A 71 8.77 -17.08 -8.48
CA GLN A 71 8.56 -18.53 -8.43
C GLN A 71 7.17 -18.88 -7.90
N ASN A 72 6.77 -18.25 -6.79
CA ASN A 72 5.40 -18.40 -6.27
C ASN A 72 4.33 -18.01 -7.29
N LEU A 73 4.59 -17.03 -8.16
CA LEU A 73 3.68 -16.64 -9.24
C LEU A 73 3.62 -17.71 -10.33
N LYS A 74 4.78 -18.22 -10.77
CA LYS A 74 4.87 -19.31 -11.75
C LYS A 74 4.14 -20.56 -11.24
N ASP A 75 4.42 -20.99 -10.02
CA ASP A 75 3.80 -22.18 -9.42
C ASP A 75 2.27 -22.08 -9.38
N ARG A 76 1.72 -20.89 -9.11
CA ARG A 76 0.26 -20.68 -9.17
C ARG A 76 -0.30 -20.76 -10.57
N PHE A 77 0.44 -20.30 -11.58
CA PHE A 77 0.03 -20.38 -12.97
C PHE A 77 0.01 -21.84 -13.42
N TRP A 78 1.06 -22.59 -13.11
CA TRP A 78 1.18 -24.02 -13.44
C TRP A 78 0.22 -24.93 -12.68
N LYS A 79 -0.27 -24.52 -11.49
CA LYS A 79 -1.31 -25.27 -10.76
C LYS A 79 -2.73 -25.05 -11.29
N LYS A 80 -2.93 -24.03 -12.13
CA LYS A 80 -4.25 -23.68 -12.68
C LYS A 80 -4.44 -24.21 -14.10
N PHE A 81 -3.38 -24.68 -14.73
CA PHE A 81 -3.35 -25.48 -15.95
C PHE A 81 -3.06 -26.93 -15.58
#